data_AF-A0AAW2TF08-F1
#
_entry.id   AF-A0AAW2TF08-F1
#
_cell.length_a   1.000
_cell.length_b   1.000
_cell.length_c   1.000
_cell.angle_alpha   90.00
_cell.angle_beta   90.00
_cell.angle_gamma   90.00
#
_symmetry.space_group_name_H-M   'P 1'
#
loop_
_entity.id
_entity.type
_entity.pdbx_description
1 polymer ?
#
loop_
_entity_poly.entity_id
_entity_poly.type
_entity_poly.pdbx_seq_one_letter_code
_entity_poly.pdbx_strand_id
1 'polypeptide(L)' 'MGAEAAVTQPAVVFTYGTLKQGFSNHILLQDMIATGDATFLGSCRTLHPLPLVCGPYRVPFLLNLPAAANASR' A
#
# COMPACT_ATOMS: atom_id res chain seq x y z
N MET A 1 22.51 -5.72 29.51
CA MET A 1 21.60 -4.58 29.31
C MET A 1 20.69 -4.97 28.15
N GLY A 2 19.56 -5.62 28.45
CA GLY A 2 18.68 -6.19 27.43
C GLY A 2 17.78 -5.11 26.86
N ALA A 3 17.81 -4.92 25.53
CA ALA A 3 16.81 -4.11 24.86
C ALA A 3 15.49 -4.88 24.92
N GLU A 4 14.48 -4.31 25.58
CA GLU A 4 13.11 -4.80 25.43
C GLU A 4 12.73 -4.67 23.96
N ALA A 5 12.57 -5.82 23.30
CA ALA A 5 12.02 -5.87 21.96
C ALA A 5 10.58 -5.36 22.05
N ALA A 6 10.36 -4.12 21.63
CA ALA A 6 9.02 -3.57 21.47
C ALA A 6 8.20 -4.55 20.61
N VAL A 7 7.12 -5.07 21.15
CA VAL A 7 6.21 -5.95 20.43
C VAL A 7 5.49 -5.10 19.37
N THR A 8 6.04 -5.09 18.16
CA THR A 8 5.41 -4.44 17.02
C THR A 8 4.19 -5.27 16.63
N GLN A 9 3.01 -4.72 16.89
CA GLN A 9 1.76 -5.31 16.40
C GLN A 9 1.77 -5.28 14.86
N PRO A 10 1.41 -6.38 14.18
CA PRO A 10 1.36 -6.41 12.73
C PRO A 10 0.31 -5.42 12.22
N ALA A 11 0.70 -4.54 11.30
CA ALA A 11 -0.18 -3.59 10.65
C ALA A 11 -0.63 -4.11 9.29
N VAL A 12 -1.92 -3.95 8.98
CA VAL A 12 -2.45 -4.25 7.65
C VAL A 12 -2.22 -3.04 6.75
N VAL A 13 -1.41 -3.23 5.71
CA VAL A 13 -1.09 -2.19 4.74
C VAL A 13 -1.69 -2.52 3.38
N PHE A 14 -2.40 -1.55 2.79
CA PHE A 14 -2.90 -1.65 1.42
C PHE A 14 -1.95 -0.89 0.47
N THR A 15 -1.33 -1.61 -0.47
CA THR A 15 -0.47 -1.01 -1.50
C THR A 15 -1.20 -0.86 -2.82
N TYR A 16 -1.10 0.32 -3.43
CA TYR A 16 -1.80 0.68 -4.67
C TYR A 16 -0.85 1.15 -5.79
N GLY A 17 0.44 1.28 -5.50
CA GLY A 17 1.44 1.89 -6.37
C GLY A 17 2.53 0.92 -6.81
N THR A 18 3.77 1.43 -6.93
CA THR A 18 4.92 0.66 -7.44
C THR A 18 5.39 -0.48 -6.54
N LEU A 19 4.84 -0.58 -5.32
CA LEU A 19 5.06 -1.72 -4.41
C LEU A 19 4.20 -2.95 -4.77
N LYS A 20 3.15 -2.79 -5.60
CA LYS A 20 2.29 -3.90 -6.02
C LYS A 20 3.07 -4.92 -6.86
N GLN A 21 2.63 -6.18 -6.84
CA GLN A 21 3.15 -7.25 -7.71
C GLN A 21 3.20 -6.80 -9.18
N GLY A 22 4.32 -7.04 -9.84
CA GLY A 22 4.57 -6.66 -11.24
C GLY A 22 5.07 -5.24 -11.45
N PHE A 23 5.31 -4.46 -10.39
CA PHE A 23 5.88 -3.11 -10.47
C PHE A 23 7.31 -3.03 -9.92
N SER A 24 8.01 -1.95 -10.27
CA SER A 24 9.45 -1.78 -10.04
C SER A 24 9.91 -1.92 -8.60
N ASN A 25 9.10 -1.52 -7.61
CA ASN A 25 9.49 -1.52 -6.19
C ASN A 25 8.96 -2.76 -5.44
N HIS A 26 8.34 -3.72 -6.14
CA HIS A 26 7.82 -4.93 -5.51
C HIS A 26 8.92 -5.75 -4.83
N ILE A 27 10.17 -5.65 -5.30
CA ILE A 27 11.34 -6.33 -4.73
C ILE A 27 11.50 -6.00 -3.23
N LEU A 28 11.20 -4.77 -2.81
CA LEU A 28 11.29 -4.37 -1.40
C LEU A 28 10.30 -5.13 -0.52
N LEU A 29 9.09 -5.43 -1.03
CA LEU A 29 8.13 -6.27 -0.32
C LEU A 29 8.54 -7.74 -0.36
N GLN A 30 9.16 -8.20 -1.45
CA GLN A 30 9.67 -9.57 -1.53
C GLN A 30 10.76 -9.81 -0.49
N ASP A 31 11.68 -8.86 -0.31
CA ASP A 31 12.72 -8.93 0.70
C ASP A 31 12.12 -9.01 2.11
N MET A 32 11.13 -8.15 2.43
CA MET A 32 10.41 -8.18 3.71
C MET A 32 9.62 -9.48 3.93
N ILE A 33 9.05 -10.05 2.87
CA ILE A 33 8.35 -11.35 2.95
C ILE A 33 9.37 -12.48 3.20
N ALA A 34 10.55 -12.41 2.58
CA ALA A 34 11.60 -13.40 2.75
C ALA A 34 12.22 -13.39 4.15
N THR A 35 12.32 -12.21 4.80
CA THR A 35 12.78 -12.08 6.19
C THR A 35 11.70 -12.40 7.23
N GLY A 36 10.44 -12.53 6.80
CA GLY A 36 9.29 -12.77 7.68
C GLY A 36 8.70 -11.51 8.30
N ASP A 37 9.15 -10.32 7.89
CA ASP A 37 8.65 -9.02 8.37
C ASP A 37 7.29 -8.64 7.74
N ALA A 38 6.95 -9.22 6.59
CA ALA A 38 5.68 -8.98 5.90
C ALA A 38 5.04 -10.28 5.40
N THR A 39 3.72 -10.28 5.22
CA THR A 39 2.97 -11.39 4.64
C THR A 39 1.92 -10.86 3.67
N PHE A 40 1.83 -11.43 2.47
CA PHE A 40 0.80 -11.07 1.51
C PHE A 40 -0.55 -11.65 1.93
N LEU A 41 -1.55 -10.79 2.14
CA LEU A 41 -2.89 -11.20 2.57
C LEU A 41 -3.86 -11.42 1.41
N GLY A 42 -3.71 -10.69 0.31
CA GLY A 42 -4.62 -10.79 -0.84
C GLY A 42 -4.75 -9.51 -1.66
N SER A 43 -5.55 -9.57 -2.71
CA SER A 43 -5.91 -8.40 -3.53
C SER A 43 -7.14 -7.70 -2.97
N CYS A 44 -7.08 -6.39 -2.82
CA CYS A 44 -8.15 -5.57 -2.25
C CYS A 44 -8.44 -4.35 -3.13
N ARG A 45 -9.54 -3.65 -2.82
CA ARG A 45 -9.90 -2.35 -3.41
C ARG A 45 -10.33 -1.39 -2.30
N THR A 46 -10.13 -0.09 -2.51
CA THR A 46 -10.66 0.94 -1.61
C THR A 46 -12.19 0.89 -1.58
N LEU A 47 -12.77 1.09 -0.39
CA LEU A 47 -14.23 1.12 -0.24
C LEU A 47 -14.88 2.24 -1.05
N HIS A 48 -14.23 3.41 -1.07
CA HIS A 48 -14.64 4.56 -1.86
C HIS A 48 -13.67 4.78 -3.03
N PRO A 49 -14.16 5.24 -4.19
CA PRO A 49 -13.30 5.62 -5.30
C PRO A 49 -12.46 6.83 -4.91
N LEU A 50 -11.14 6.69 -5.08
CA LEU A 50 -10.16 7.75 -4.83
C LEU A 50 -9.41 8.05 -6.13
N PRO A 51 -9.17 9.32 -6.49
CA PRO A 51 -8.40 9.68 -7.65
C PRO A 51 -6.96 9.14 -7.54
N LEU A 52 -6.53 8.42 -8.57
CA LEU A 52 -5.16 7.95 -8.72
C LEU A 52 -4.53 8.68 -9.91
N VAL A 53 -3.49 9.45 -9.66
CA VAL A 53 -2.82 10.26 -10.68
C VAL A 53 -1.37 9.81 -10.86
N CYS A 54 -0.86 9.90 -12.09
CA CYS A 54 0.55 9.65 -12.39
C CYS A 54 1.32 10.97 -12.27
N GLY A 55 2.14 11.08 -11.24
CA GLY A 55 3.04 12.22 -11.05
C GLY A 55 4.29 12.14 -11.94
N PRO A 56 5.27 13.02 -11.69
CA PRO A 56 6.57 12.94 -12.35
C PRO A 56 7.20 11.56 -12.14
N TYR A 57 7.98 11.10 -13.12
CA TYR A 57 8.58 9.76 -13.15
C TYR A 57 7.57 8.60 -13.12
N ARG A 58 6.31 8.82 -13.53
CA ARG A 58 5.24 7.80 -13.55
C ARG A 58 4.93 7.21 -12.17
N VAL A 59 5.25 7.96 -11.11
CA VAL A 59 4.93 7.53 -9.75
C VAL A 59 3.41 7.69 -9.51
N PRO A 60 2.71 6.62 -9.07
CA PRO A 60 1.29 6.68 -8.78
C PRO A 60 1.03 7.36 -7.42
N PHE A 61 0.20 8.40 -7.42
CA PHE A 61 -0.24 9.12 -6.23
C PHE A 61 -1.75 8.94 -6.03
N LEU A 62 -2.14 8.33 -4.91
CA LEU A 62 -3.54 8.20 -4.52
C LEU A 62 -3.91 9.42 -3.69
N LEU A 63 -4.79 10.26 -4.22
CA LEU A 63 -5.21 11.48 -3.56
C LEU A 63 -6.29 11.15 -2.53
N ASN A 64 -6.11 11.60 -1.29
CA ASN A 64 -7.14 11.48 -0.24
C ASN A 64 -8.25 12.53 -0.44
N LEU A 65 -8.81 12.53 -1.63
CA LEU A 65 -9.94 13.34 -2.05
C LEU A 65 -11.03 12.33 -2.37
N PRO A 66 -11.85 11.90 -1.38
CA PRO A 66 -13.01 11.08 -1.69
C PRO A 66 -13.79 11.81 -2.78
N ALA A 67 -14.13 11.10 -3.85
CA ALA A 67 -15.01 11.68 -4.86
C ALA A 67 -16.19 12.28 -4.10
N ALA A 68 -16.39 13.60 -4.21
CA ALA A 68 -17.62 14.21 -3.75
C ALA A 68 -18.72 13.36 -4.36
N ALA A 69 -19.58 12.78 -3.54
CA ALA A 69 -20.70 11.98 -4.01
C ALA A 69 -21.59 12.90 -4.83
N ASN A 70 -21.27 13.08 -6.11
CA ASN A 70 -22.21 13.55 -7.09
C ASN A 70 -23.16 12.39 -7.31
N ALA A 71 -24.15 12.34 -6.43
CA ALA A 71 -25.44 11.74 -6.69
C ALA A 71 -25.99 12.39 -7.97
N SER A 72 -25.64 11.85 -9.12
CA SER A 72 -26.28 12.15 -10.39
C SER A 72 -26.20 10.89 -11.23
N ARG A 73 -27.32 10.20 -11.12
CA ARG A 73 -27.86 9.11 -11.93
C ARG A 73 -27.62 9.28 -13.42
#